data_AF-A0AAD4DSC2-F1
#
_entry.id   AF-A0AAD4DSC2-F1
#
_cell.length_a   1.000
_cell.length_b   1.000
_cell.length_c   1.000
_cell.angle_alpha   90.00
_cell.angle_beta   90.00
_cell.angle_gamma   90.00
#
_symmetry.space_group_name_H-M   'P 1'
#
loop_
_entity.id
_entity.type
_entity.pdbx_description
1 polymer ?
#
loop_
_entity_poly.entity_id
_entity_poly.type
_entity_poly.pdbx_seq_one_letter_code
_entity_poly.pdbx_strand_id
1 'polypeptide(L)'
;MAAFQKLHDAADPAIVEKWEEQDRQAQIQRLADPSAMDVFDVQLQKAPTRKQQELALLARVGRGGGNAQRGAATWIASGITIEELQISLSMDIRRLGKHPTETQHLEIGRRRTKLQSRIDEFTIAAVNHLGEDFDLDDDIRDMEVEFIDDSEQEVDAVTDSEHDSHEDPRCMVFRPENVMIPLPSNIGIHRCTELGVGHLVGQEIALREGQANDTLQAIRVLLADKAVLFRTTVRPAKSQAKVTRAWTQVHSVERVIRLQTMIYSKCRAQLSNLQAHALLEKYLRMEKSHLKASAAVADPNARGQRNSTLPWFWSLDVQGDSISNDWMNEFYRVHWLRAKALRDRWSEEQLLIEYEMCWTLQFFLHKAGMWLSRITRNGDPLPEGHKCYAIRQAHMYHQLAKHARTSFLKANPMFKVIV
;
A
#
# COMPACT_ATOMS: atom_id res chain seq x y z
N MET A 1 15.43 7.02 -22.53
CA MET A 1 15.66 8.44 -22.87
C MET A 1 14.36 9.24 -22.99
N ALA A 2 13.50 9.00 -23.99
CA ALA A 2 12.31 9.83 -24.24
C ALA A 2 11.26 9.89 -23.11
N ALA A 3 11.13 8.84 -22.29
CA ALA A 3 10.20 8.83 -21.17
C ALA A 3 10.65 9.73 -20.00
N PHE A 4 11.96 9.81 -19.74
CA PHE A 4 12.51 10.68 -18.71
C PHE A 4 12.43 12.15 -19.12
N GLN A 5 12.79 12.48 -20.37
CA GLN A 5 12.71 13.87 -20.87
C GLN A 5 11.30 14.44 -20.73
N LYS A 6 10.27 13.65 -21.07
CA LYS A 6 8.87 14.05 -20.87
C LYS A 6 8.51 14.34 -19.42
N LEU A 7 9.06 13.59 -18.47
CA LEU A 7 8.81 13.79 -17.04
C LEU A 7 9.59 15.01 -16.52
N HIS A 8 10.81 15.21 -17.00
CA HIS A 8 11.63 16.38 -16.71
C HIS A 8 10.96 17.67 -17.21
N ASP A 9 10.45 17.67 -18.43
CA ASP A 9 9.80 18.83 -19.06
C ASP A 9 8.42 19.16 -18.46
N ALA A 10 7.81 18.22 -17.75
CA ALA A 10 6.51 18.40 -17.12
C ALA A 10 6.60 19.00 -15.70
N ALA A 11 7.78 18.96 -15.07
CA ALA A 11 8.03 19.45 -13.73
C ALA A 11 8.49 20.92 -13.73
N ASP A 12 8.25 21.63 -12.62
CA ASP A 12 8.75 23.00 -12.44
C ASP A 12 10.28 23.00 -12.40
N PRO A 13 10.98 23.78 -13.26
CA PRO A 13 12.43 23.85 -13.28
C PRO A 13 13.07 24.13 -11.92
N ALA A 14 12.45 24.96 -11.07
CA ALA A 14 13.01 25.28 -9.75
C ALA A 14 12.99 24.08 -8.80
N ILE A 15 11.98 23.21 -8.92
CA ILE A 15 11.86 21.99 -8.12
C ILE A 15 12.81 20.91 -8.65
N VAL A 16 12.97 20.82 -9.97
CA VAL A 16 13.90 19.88 -10.61
C VAL A 16 15.35 20.17 -10.22
N GLU A 17 15.76 21.44 -10.18
CA GLU A 17 17.10 21.83 -9.74
C GLU A 17 17.39 21.37 -8.30
N LYS A 18 16.40 21.50 -7.41
CA LYS A 18 16.50 20.98 -6.04
C LYS A 18 16.67 19.46 -6.01
N TRP A 19 15.95 18.72 -6.85
CA TRP A 19 16.07 17.26 -6.94
C TRP A 19 17.41 16.82 -7.55
N GLU A 20 17.95 17.56 -8.51
CA GLU A 20 19.28 17.34 -9.08
C GLU A 20 20.37 17.50 -8.03
N GLU A 21 20.29 18.54 -7.20
CA GLU A 21 21.26 18.74 -6.13
C GLU A 21 21.15 17.65 -5.07
N GLN A 22 19.93 17.21 -4.70
CA GLN A 22 19.73 16.08 -3.79
C GLN A 22 20.35 14.78 -4.33
N ASP A 23 20.13 14.46 -5.61
CA ASP A 23 20.77 13.30 -6.25
C ASP A 23 22.29 13.43 -6.22
N ARG A 24 22.84 14.60 -6.57
CA ARG A 24 24.28 14.84 -6.57
C ARG A 24 24.90 14.63 -5.19
N GLN A 25 24.29 15.18 -4.15
CA GLN A 25 24.74 15.00 -2.77
C GLN A 25 24.68 13.53 -2.34
N ALA A 26 23.57 12.84 -2.66
CA ALA A 26 23.43 11.41 -2.39
C ALA A 26 24.54 10.59 -3.07
N GLN A 27 24.84 10.86 -4.35
CA GLN A 27 25.89 10.15 -5.09
C GLN A 27 27.30 10.41 -4.54
N ILE A 28 27.59 11.62 -4.06
CA ILE A 28 28.87 11.96 -3.43
C ILE A 28 29.03 11.20 -2.11
N GLN A 29 27.97 11.16 -1.30
CA GLN A 29 28.01 10.63 0.06
C GLN A 29 27.82 9.11 0.12
N ARG A 30 27.32 8.47 -0.94
CA ARG A 30 26.93 7.03 -0.95
C ARG A 30 28.00 6.05 -0.45
N LEU A 31 29.29 6.36 -0.62
CA LEU A 31 30.39 5.51 -0.18
C LEU A 31 30.74 5.69 1.30
N ALA A 32 30.45 6.87 1.86
CA ALA A 32 30.72 7.22 3.26
C ALA A 32 29.50 6.95 4.16
N ASP A 33 28.29 7.21 3.65
CA ASP A 33 27.03 7.02 4.35
C ASP A 33 25.99 6.34 3.42
N PRO A 34 25.68 5.06 3.65
CA PRO A 34 24.64 4.36 2.90
C PRO A 34 23.25 5.01 3.00
N SER A 35 22.94 5.70 4.11
CA SER A 35 21.64 6.34 4.32
C SER A 35 21.43 7.59 3.46
N ALA A 36 22.50 8.15 2.87
CA ALA A 36 22.39 9.21 1.87
C ALA A 36 21.56 8.77 0.64
N MET A 37 21.45 7.46 0.39
CA MET A 37 20.62 6.89 -0.68
C MET A 37 19.12 6.84 -0.32
N ASP A 38 18.72 7.13 0.91
CA ASP A 38 17.30 7.18 1.32
C ASP A 38 16.56 8.35 0.65
N VAL A 39 17.29 9.25 -0.02
CA VAL A 39 16.73 10.25 -0.94
C VAL A 39 15.90 9.60 -2.05
N PHE A 40 16.17 8.35 -2.43
CA PHE A 40 15.37 7.60 -3.42
C PHE A 40 14.10 6.95 -2.84
N ASP A 41 13.87 7.08 -1.54
CA ASP A 41 12.67 6.61 -0.86
C ASP A 41 11.80 7.79 -0.40
N VAL A 42 10.56 7.46 -0.01
CA VAL A 42 9.57 8.44 0.44
C VAL A 42 9.91 8.89 1.86
N GLN A 43 10.23 10.17 2.01
CA GLN A 43 10.66 10.83 3.24
C GLN A 43 9.49 11.49 4.00
N LEU A 44 8.28 10.92 3.90
CA LEU A 44 7.13 11.45 4.63
C LEU A 44 7.05 10.85 6.03
N GLN A 45 6.89 11.72 7.02
CA GLN A 45 6.59 11.27 8.37
C GLN A 45 5.25 10.55 8.37
N LYS A 46 5.26 9.31 8.87
CA LYS A 46 4.06 8.50 8.99
C LYS A 46 3.19 9.05 10.12
N ALA A 47 1.89 9.06 9.86
CA ALA A 47 0.91 9.41 10.85
C ALA A 47 0.94 8.46 12.05
N PRO A 48 0.64 8.96 13.26
CA PRO A 48 0.52 8.10 14.42
C PRO A 48 -0.58 7.08 14.17
N THR A 49 -0.18 5.80 14.13
CA THR A 49 -1.09 4.65 13.99
C THR A 49 -1.94 4.46 15.24
N ARG A 50 -3.04 3.71 15.15
CA ARG A 50 -3.86 3.37 16.33
C ARG A 50 -3.04 2.74 17.44
N LYS A 51 -2.09 1.86 17.07
CA LYS A 51 -1.16 1.21 18.02
C LYS A 51 -0.23 2.20 18.69
N GLN A 52 0.30 3.18 17.96
CA GLN A 52 1.16 4.23 18.53
C GLN A 52 0.37 5.14 19.47
N GLN A 53 -0.87 5.48 19.11
CA GLN A 53 -1.78 6.24 19.98
C GLN A 53 -2.08 5.46 21.26
N GLU A 54 -2.37 4.17 21.18
CA GLU A 54 -2.57 3.30 22.36
C GLU A 54 -1.33 3.25 23.26
N LEU A 55 -0.13 3.05 22.68
CA LEU A 55 1.12 3.07 23.43
C LEU A 55 1.35 4.41 24.13
N ALA A 56 1.05 5.53 23.47
CA ALA A 56 1.16 6.86 24.06
C ALA A 56 0.19 7.05 25.23
N LEU A 57 -1.04 6.54 25.12
CA LEU A 57 -2.02 6.58 26.21
C LEU A 57 -1.59 5.72 27.41
N LEU A 58 -1.13 4.49 27.16
CA LEU A 58 -0.62 3.59 28.21
C LEU A 58 0.58 4.20 28.95
N ALA A 59 1.49 4.85 28.22
CA ALA A 59 2.66 5.51 28.80
C ALA A 59 2.29 6.72 29.69
N ARG A 60 1.21 7.45 29.36
CA ARG A 60 0.71 8.58 30.17
C ARG A 60 0.11 8.11 31.50
N VAL A 61 -0.68 7.04 31.48
CA VAL A 61 -1.31 6.48 32.70
C VAL A 61 -0.25 5.93 33.67
N GLY A 62 0.83 5.33 33.16
CA GLY A 62 1.92 4.80 33.99
C GLY A 62 2.69 5.84 34.82
N ARG A 63 2.54 7.15 34.54
CA ARG A 63 3.26 8.23 35.22
C ARG A 63 2.45 8.98 36.29
N GLY A 64 1.20 8.57 36.57
CA GLY A 64 0.40 9.20 37.62
C GLY A 64 -1.12 8.97 37.58
N GLY A 65 -1.62 8.03 36.79
CA GLY A 65 -3.06 7.73 36.70
C GLY A 65 -3.55 6.79 37.80
N GLY A 66 -4.77 7.01 38.30
CA GLY A 66 -5.44 6.12 39.25
C GLY A 66 -5.78 4.75 38.64
N ASN A 67 -6.06 3.73 39.47
CA ASN A 67 -6.35 2.35 39.03
C ASN A 67 -7.46 2.26 37.97
N ALA A 68 -8.49 3.12 38.04
CA ALA A 68 -9.59 3.15 37.07
C ALA A 68 -9.17 3.56 35.65
N GLN A 69 -8.06 4.30 35.50
CA GLN A 69 -7.52 4.70 34.20
C GLN A 69 -6.62 3.63 33.58
N ARG A 70 -6.23 2.61 34.35
CA ARG A 70 -5.32 1.56 33.91
C ARG A 70 -6.08 0.55 33.05
N GLY A 71 -5.70 0.45 31.77
CA GLY A 71 -6.31 -0.48 30.82
C GLY A 71 -7.50 0.07 30.03
N ALA A 72 -8.00 1.26 30.37
CA ALA A 72 -9.12 1.90 29.66
C ALA A 72 -8.86 2.10 28.16
N ALA A 73 -7.65 2.53 27.79
CA ALA A 73 -7.26 2.69 26.38
C ALA A 73 -7.28 1.35 25.61
N THR A 74 -6.84 0.27 26.24
CA THR A 74 -6.86 -1.08 25.63
C THR A 74 -8.29 -1.62 25.55
N TRP A 75 -9.12 -1.35 26.55
CA TRP A 75 -10.55 -1.67 26.51
C TRP A 75 -11.22 -0.94 25.32
N ILE A 76 -11.11 0.39 25.22
CA ILE A 76 -11.64 1.15 24.07
C ILE A 76 -11.10 0.63 22.74
N ALA A 77 -9.80 0.37 22.63
CA ALA A 77 -9.20 -0.19 21.40
C ALA A 77 -9.79 -1.56 21.02
N SER A 78 -10.16 -2.39 22.00
CA SER A 78 -10.84 -3.66 21.76
C SER A 78 -12.27 -3.44 21.25
N GLY A 79 -13.01 -2.47 21.80
CA GLY A 79 -14.34 -2.08 21.30
C GLY A 79 -14.33 -1.56 19.87
N ILE A 80 -13.35 -0.71 19.51
CA ILE A 80 -13.13 -0.26 18.13
C ILE A 80 -12.87 -1.45 17.20
N THR A 81 -12.10 -2.45 17.67
CA THR A 81 -11.84 -3.68 16.89
C THR A 81 -13.10 -4.52 16.72
N ILE A 82 -14.02 -4.53 17.70
CA ILE A 82 -15.32 -5.20 17.58
C ILE A 82 -16.17 -4.50 16.51
N GLU A 83 -16.24 -3.16 16.49
CA GLU A 83 -16.94 -2.41 15.44
C GLU A 83 -16.39 -2.73 14.04
N GLU A 84 -15.07 -2.82 13.88
CA GLU A 84 -14.43 -3.22 12.61
C GLU A 84 -14.86 -4.63 12.16
N LEU A 85 -15.01 -5.56 13.11
CA LEU A 85 -15.48 -6.92 12.84
C LEU A 85 -16.98 -6.96 12.50
N GLN A 86 -17.79 -6.12 13.16
CA GLN A 86 -19.21 -5.95 12.82
C GLN A 86 -19.37 -5.46 11.39
N ILE A 87 -18.61 -4.43 10.98
CA ILE A 87 -18.63 -3.91 9.60
C ILE A 87 -18.22 -5.01 8.61
N SER A 88 -17.13 -5.73 8.89
CA SER A 88 -16.67 -6.83 8.03
C SER A 88 -17.71 -7.94 7.90
N LEU A 89 -18.35 -8.35 8.99
CA LEU A 89 -19.38 -9.40 8.97
C LEU A 89 -20.63 -8.93 8.21
N SER A 90 -21.08 -7.70 8.43
CA SER A 90 -22.20 -7.09 7.70
C SER A 90 -21.96 -6.99 6.20
N MET A 91 -20.71 -6.75 5.77
CA MET A 91 -20.35 -6.84 4.35
C MET A 91 -20.48 -8.25 3.79
N ASP A 92 -19.96 -9.23 4.53
CA ASP A 92 -19.95 -10.62 4.08
C ASP A 92 -21.37 -11.20 4.01
N ILE A 93 -22.23 -10.86 4.98
CA ILE A 93 -23.66 -11.22 4.97
C ILE A 93 -24.36 -10.64 3.74
N ARG A 94 -24.19 -9.33 3.47
CA ARG A 94 -24.79 -8.68 2.29
C ARG A 94 -24.33 -9.32 0.98
N ARG A 95 -23.10 -9.82 0.93
CA ARG A 95 -22.54 -10.47 -0.26
C ARG A 95 -23.14 -11.84 -0.57
N LEU A 96 -23.60 -12.59 0.44
CA LEU A 96 -24.16 -13.93 0.22
C LEU A 96 -25.50 -13.92 -0.55
N GLY A 97 -26.17 -12.75 -0.62
CA GLY A 97 -27.41 -12.59 -1.38
C GLY A 97 -28.59 -13.35 -0.77
N LYS A 98 -29.59 -13.65 -1.60
CA LYS A 98 -30.87 -14.24 -1.17
C LYS A 98 -30.82 -15.74 -0.88
N HIS A 99 -29.85 -16.47 -1.46
CA HIS A 99 -29.77 -17.95 -1.36
C HIS A 99 -28.35 -18.42 -1.04
N PRO A 100 -27.89 -18.30 0.22
CA PRO A 100 -26.59 -18.81 0.64
C PRO A 100 -26.58 -20.34 0.69
N THR A 101 -25.42 -20.95 0.46
CA THR A 101 -25.25 -22.39 0.66
C THR A 101 -25.23 -22.74 2.16
N GLU A 102 -25.56 -23.98 2.53
CA GLU A 102 -25.49 -24.44 3.93
C GLU A 102 -24.11 -24.23 4.54
N THR A 103 -23.04 -24.43 3.75
CA THR A 103 -21.66 -24.17 4.17
C THR A 103 -21.40 -22.69 4.46
N GLN A 104 -21.99 -21.78 3.68
CA GLN A 104 -21.91 -20.34 3.91
C GLN A 104 -22.72 -19.93 5.14
N HIS A 105 -23.91 -20.50 5.33
CA HIS A 105 -24.71 -20.29 6.55
C HIS A 105 -23.95 -20.72 7.80
N LEU A 106 -23.31 -21.89 7.77
CA LEU A 106 -22.49 -22.38 8.88
C LEU A 106 -21.31 -21.45 9.18
N GLU A 107 -20.64 -20.94 8.15
CA GLU A 107 -19.51 -20.01 8.31
C GLU A 107 -19.96 -18.68 8.94
N ILE A 108 -21.07 -18.11 8.48
CA ILE A 108 -21.66 -16.91 9.10
C ILE A 108 -22.08 -17.18 10.55
N GLY A 109 -22.70 -18.34 10.82
CA GLY A 109 -23.08 -18.75 12.17
C GLY A 109 -21.87 -18.79 13.11
N ARG A 110 -20.77 -19.43 12.71
CA ARG A 110 -19.51 -19.47 13.49
C ARG A 110 -18.95 -18.08 13.75
N ARG A 111 -18.96 -17.21 12.74
CA ARG A 111 -18.49 -15.82 12.87
C ARG A 111 -19.36 -15.01 13.81
N ARG A 112 -20.69 -15.18 13.76
CA ARG A 112 -21.63 -14.56 14.70
C ARG A 112 -21.36 -15.02 16.14
N THR A 113 -21.21 -16.32 16.39
CA THR A 113 -20.89 -16.83 17.74
C THR A 113 -19.58 -16.26 18.27
N LYS A 114 -18.53 -16.22 17.44
CA LYS A 114 -17.24 -15.66 17.84
C LYS A 114 -17.32 -14.15 18.12
N LEU A 115 -18.06 -13.42 17.29
CA LEU A 115 -18.29 -11.99 17.50
C LEU A 115 -19.08 -11.76 18.79
N GLN A 116 -20.09 -12.59 19.07
CA GLN A 116 -20.88 -12.46 20.27
C GLN A 116 -20.07 -12.70 21.54
N SER A 117 -19.24 -13.74 21.58
CA SER A 117 -18.33 -13.97 22.71
C SER A 117 -17.46 -12.75 23.02
N ARG A 118 -17.00 -12.03 21.98
CA ARG A 118 -16.21 -10.80 22.15
C ARG A 118 -17.05 -9.64 22.65
N ILE A 119 -18.30 -9.53 22.20
CA ILE A 119 -19.23 -8.51 22.69
C ILE A 119 -19.54 -8.77 24.17
N ASP A 120 -19.82 -10.02 24.55
CA ASP A 120 -20.09 -10.40 25.94
C ASP A 120 -18.88 -10.13 26.85
N GLU A 121 -17.67 -10.51 26.43
CA GLU A 121 -16.44 -10.20 27.16
C GLU A 121 -16.25 -8.67 27.31
N PHE A 122 -16.59 -7.91 26.27
CA PHE A 122 -16.47 -6.46 26.27
C PHE A 122 -17.49 -5.78 27.20
N THR A 123 -18.75 -6.23 27.18
CA THR A 123 -19.84 -5.68 28.01
C THR A 123 -19.62 -6.01 29.49
N ILE A 124 -19.15 -7.21 29.82
CA ILE A 124 -18.76 -7.57 31.18
C ILE A 124 -17.61 -6.67 31.67
N ALA A 125 -16.62 -6.40 30.82
CA ALA A 125 -15.53 -5.50 31.16
C ALA A 125 -15.95 -4.03 31.27
N ALA A 126 -17.06 -3.64 30.62
CA ALA A 126 -17.53 -2.25 30.57
C ALA A 126 -17.88 -1.71 31.97
N VAL A 127 -18.47 -2.53 32.85
CA VAL A 127 -18.83 -2.14 34.23
C VAL A 127 -17.61 -1.62 35.01
N ASN A 128 -16.44 -2.23 34.80
CA ASN A 128 -15.20 -1.81 35.47
C ASN A 128 -14.68 -0.44 34.99
N HIS A 129 -15.05 -0.02 33.79
CA HIS A 129 -14.56 1.21 33.16
C HIS A 129 -15.58 2.35 33.17
N LEU A 130 -16.88 2.02 33.08
CA LEU A 130 -18.00 2.97 33.02
C LEU A 130 -18.64 3.26 34.38
N GLY A 131 -18.40 2.42 35.39
CA GLY A 131 -18.95 2.56 36.74
C GLY A 131 -20.21 1.73 36.99
N GLU A 132 -20.62 1.63 38.26
CA GLU A 132 -21.78 0.83 38.70
C GLU A 132 -23.13 1.42 38.27
N ASP A 133 -23.19 2.73 37.96
CA ASP A 133 -24.40 3.45 37.54
C ASP A 133 -24.72 3.31 36.03
N PHE A 134 -23.94 2.52 35.29
CA PHE A 134 -24.13 2.30 33.86
C PHE A 134 -25.12 1.16 33.59
N ASP A 135 -26.23 1.46 32.89
CA ASP A 135 -27.22 0.47 32.48
C ASP A 135 -27.21 0.30 30.95
N LEU A 136 -26.92 -0.93 30.50
CA LEU A 136 -26.79 -1.28 29.08
C LEU A 136 -28.10 -1.08 28.30
N ASP A 137 -29.26 -1.28 28.93
CA ASP A 137 -30.55 -1.28 28.22
C ASP A 137 -31.13 0.13 28.01
N ASP A 138 -30.82 1.08 28.91
CA ASP A 138 -31.30 2.47 28.84
C ASP A 138 -30.30 3.39 28.11
N ASP A 139 -28.99 3.18 28.25
CA ASP A 139 -27.95 4.13 27.76
C ASP A 139 -27.56 3.97 26.27
N ILE A 140 -28.12 2.98 25.56
CA ILE A 140 -27.70 2.61 24.19
C ILE A 140 -28.79 2.89 23.12
N ARG A 141 -30.02 3.21 23.55
CA ARG A 141 -31.23 2.95 22.77
C ARG A 141 -31.53 3.90 21.59
N ASP A 142 -30.89 5.06 21.49
CA ASP A 142 -31.27 6.11 20.53
C ASP A 142 -30.14 6.53 19.56
N MET A 143 -29.65 5.60 18.73
CA MET A 143 -28.84 5.99 17.57
C MET A 143 -29.12 5.13 16.33
N GLU A 144 -29.73 5.73 15.31
CA GLU A 144 -29.87 5.11 13.99
C GLU A 144 -28.49 4.90 13.36
N VAL A 145 -28.18 3.65 13.03
CA VAL A 145 -27.07 3.34 12.13
C VAL A 145 -27.52 3.75 10.74
N GLU A 146 -27.12 4.93 10.28
CA GLU A 146 -27.14 5.23 8.84
C GLU A 146 -26.22 4.22 8.14
N PHE A 147 -26.83 3.15 7.64
CA PHE A 147 -26.17 2.32 6.63
C PHE A 147 -25.86 3.24 5.45
N ILE A 148 -24.58 3.41 5.15
CA ILE A 148 -24.19 4.01 3.87
C ILE A 148 -24.70 3.04 2.80
N ASP A 149 -25.82 3.43 2.21
CA ASP A 149 -26.45 2.72 1.13
C ASP A 149 -25.61 2.91 -0.14
N ASP A 150 -24.82 1.89 -0.45
CA ASP A 150 -24.09 1.77 -1.70
C ASP A 150 -24.81 0.78 -2.64
N SER A 151 -26.14 0.80 -2.63
CA SER A 151 -27.06 0.03 -3.48
C SER A 151 -26.99 0.40 -4.97
N GLU A 152 -25.81 0.45 -5.56
CA GLU A 152 -25.67 0.32 -7.01
C GLU A 152 -24.50 -0.60 -7.33
N GLN A 153 -24.71 -1.89 -7.13
CA GLN A 153 -24.11 -2.89 -8.00
C GLN A 153 -25.22 -3.52 -8.81
N GLU A 154 -25.21 -3.21 -10.11
CA GLU A 154 -25.84 -3.96 -11.18
C GLU A 154 -25.69 -5.47 -10.91
N VAL A 155 -26.80 -6.08 -10.52
CA VAL A 155 -27.03 -7.49 -10.77
C VAL A 155 -27.93 -7.55 -12.00
N ASP A 156 -27.32 -7.79 -13.16
CA ASP A 156 -28.04 -8.34 -14.30
C ASP A 156 -28.60 -9.71 -13.87
N ALA A 157 -29.85 -9.70 -13.40
CA ALA A 157 -30.63 -10.88 -13.14
C ALA A 157 -32.09 -10.57 -13.49
N VAL A 158 -32.41 -10.91 -14.74
CA VAL A 158 -33.71 -11.30 -15.30
C VAL A 158 -34.87 -11.20 -14.30
N THR A 159 -35.79 -10.29 -14.59
CA THR A 159 -37.17 -10.28 -14.09
C THR A 159 -37.78 -11.67 -14.24
N ASP A 160 -38.13 -12.31 -13.12
CA ASP A 160 -39.32 -13.15 -13.11
C ASP A 160 -39.96 -13.30 -11.72
N SER A 161 -41.25 -12.96 -11.72
CA SER A 161 -42.36 -13.38 -10.87
C SER A 161 -42.35 -13.19 -9.34
N GLU A 162 -43.46 -12.62 -8.90
CA GLU A 162 -43.98 -12.47 -7.54
C GLU A 162 -44.11 -13.83 -6.80
N HIS A 163 -43.40 -14.03 -5.68
CA HIS A 163 -43.95 -14.86 -4.59
C HIS A 163 -43.25 -14.71 -3.22
N ASP A 164 -44.11 -14.57 -2.21
CA ASP A 164 -44.01 -14.79 -0.76
C ASP A 164 -42.65 -14.73 -0.04
N SER A 165 -42.46 -13.63 0.69
CA SER A 165 -41.59 -13.58 1.86
C SER A 165 -42.24 -14.31 3.03
N HIS A 166 -42.29 -15.64 2.98
CA HIS A 166 -42.46 -16.42 4.21
C HIS A 166 -41.14 -16.38 4.98
N GLU A 167 -41.03 -15.42 5.91
CA GLU A 167 -40.05 -15.45 6.99
C GLU A 167 -40.24 -16.77 7.76
N ASP A 168 -39.24 -17.66 7.73
CA ASP A 168 -39.24 -18.87 8.56
C ASP A 168 -39.29 -18.44 10.05
N PRO A 169 -40.38 -18.75 10.79
CA PRO A 169 -40.55 -18.34 12.18
C PRO A 169 -39.52 -18.95 13.14
N ARG A 170 -38.67 -19.88 12.68
CA ARG A 170 -37.61 -20.52 13.49
C ARG A 170 -36.32 -19.70 13.58
N CYS A 171 -36.26 -18.55 12.92
CA CYS A 171 -35.07 -17.70 12.85
C CYS A 171 -35.27 -16.38 13.60
N MET A 172 -35.49 -16.42 14.92
CA MET A 172 -35.02 -15.33 15.81
C MET A 172 -33.49 -15.36 15.82
N VAL A 173 -32.87 -15.01 14.70
CA VAL A 173 -31.41 -15.08 14.54
C VAL A 173 -30.84 -13.86 15.22
N PHE A 174 -30.26 -14.09 16.39
CA PHE A 174 -29.44 -13.10 17.08
C PHE A 174 -28.39 -12.50 16.12
N ARG A 175 -28.34 -11.16 15.99
CA ARG A 175 -27.54 -10.41 15.00
C ARG A 175 -26.45 -9.58 15.69
N PRO A 176 -25.33 -10.21 16.11
CA PRO A 176 -24.24 -9.50 16.79
C PRO A 176 -23.62 -8.38 15.94
N GLU A 177 -23.75 -8.46 14.61
CA GLU A 177 -23.29 -7.43 13.69
C GLU A 177 -24.04 -6.07 13.82
N ASN A 178 -25.21 -6.06 14.47
CA ASN A 178 -26.05 -4.88 14.65
C ASN A 178 -26.08 -4.39 16.11
N VAL A 179 -25.44 -5.10 17.03
CA VAL A 179 -25.41 -4.74 18.45
C VAL A 179 -24.56 -3.49 18.62
N MET A 180 -25.05 -2.51 19.36
CA MET A 180 -24.26 -1.32 19.67
C MET A 180 -23.22 -1.64 20.76
N ILE A 181 -21.99 -1.16 20.55
CA ILE A 181 -20.90 -1.33 21.50
C ILE A 181 -20.90 -0.11 22.44
N PRO A 182 -20.85 -0.29 23.77
CA PRO A 182 -20.87 0.82 24.74
C PRO A 182 -19.51 1.55 24.78
N LEU A 183 -19.21 2.26 23.70
CA LEU A 183 -18.09 3.20 23.59
C LEU A 183 -18.55 4.61 23.94
N PRO A 184 -17.67 5.50 24.43
CA PRO A 184 -18.00 6.90 24.68
C PRO A 184 -18.67 7.60 23.48
N SER A 185 -18.28 7.27 22.25
CA SER A 185 -18.91 7.81 21.03
C SER A 185 -20.37 7.39 20.83
N ASN A 186 -20.77 6.25 21.39
CA ASN A 186 -22.13 5.71 21.31
C ASN A 186 -22.98 6.12 22.52
N ILE A 187 -22.36 6.28 23.70
CA ILE A 187 -23.03 6.72 24.94
C ILE A 187 -23.31 8.23 24.90
N GLY A 188 -22.40 9.00 24.29
CA GLY A 188 -22.51 10.45 24.17
C GLY A 188 -21.81 11.22 25.29
N ILE A 189 -21.31 12.40 24.96
CA ILE A 189 -20.44 13.21 25.84
C ILE A 189 -21.13 13.61 27.14
N HIS A 190 -22.42 14.00 27.06
CA HIS A 190 -23.20 14.42 28.24
C HIS A 190 -23.31 13.28 29.25
N ARG A 191 -23.69 12.09 28.79
CA ARG A 191 -23.83 10.90 29.64
C ARG A 191 -22.49 10.43 30.18
N CYS A 192 -21.42 10.47 29.38
CA CYS A 192 -20.06 10.21 29.89
C CYS A 192 -19.62 11.21 30.98
N THR A 193 -20.13 12.43 30.95
CA THR A 193 -19.85 13.44 31.98
C THR A 193 -20.62 13.16 33.27
N GLU A 194 -21.90 12.76 33.15
CA GLU A 194 -22.74 12.34 34.28
C GLU A 194 -22.16 11.13 35.02
N LEU A 195 -21.67 10.14 34.28
CA LEU A 195 -21.02 8.94 34.81
C LEU A 195 -19.59 9.19 35.35
N GLY A 196 -19.07 10.42 35.26
CA GLY A 196 -17.72 10.76 35.72
C GLY A 196 -16.58 10.19 34.86
N VAL A 197 -16.89 9.67 33.67
CA VAL A 197 -15.94 9.00 32.75
C VAL A 197 -15.52 9.86 31.56
N GLY A 198 -15.66 11.18 31.66
CA GLY A 198 -15.29 12.12 30.59
C GLY A 198 -13.83 12.01 30.11
N HIS A 199 -12.92 11.47 30.91
CA HIS A 199 -11.54 11.19 30.50
C HIS A 199 -11.44 10.13 29.38
N LEU A 200 -12.42 9.22 29.27
CA LEU A 200 -12.48 8.19 28.23
C LEU A 200 -12.75 8.78 26.85
N VAL A 201 -13.49 9.90 26.78
CA VAL A 201 -13.76 10.63 25.52
C VAL A 201 -12.45 11.05 24.86
N GLY A 202 -11.53 11.65 25.62
CA GLY A 202 -10.22 12.06 25.09
C GLY A 202 -9.34 10.88 24.65
N GLN A 203 -9.44 9.75 25.36
CA GLN A 203 -8.73 8.52 24.96
C GLN A 203 -9.30 7.94 23.67
N GLU A 204 -10.62 7.90 23.52
CA GLU A 204 -11.26 7.44 22.30
C GLU A 204 -10.92 8.34 21.11
N ILE A 205 -10.97 9.68 21.25
CA ILE A 205 -10.59 10.62 20.19
C ILE A 205 -9.18 10.31 19.66
N ALA A 206 -8.20 10.10 20.54
CA ALA A 206 -6.83 9.78 20.15
C ALA A 206 -6.73 8.43 19.40
N LEU A 207 -7.46 7.41 19.85
CA LEU A 207 -7.52 6.11 19.18
C LEU A 207 -8.22 6.18 17.82
N ARG A 208 -9.28 6.98 17.70
CA ARG A 208 -10.01 7.23 16.45
C ARG A 208 -9.16 8.01 15.46
N GLU A 209 -8.35 8.97 15.91
CA GLU A 209 -7.35 9.63 15.05
C GLU A 209 -6.39 8.59 14.44
N GLY A 210 -5.85 7.69 15.28
CA GLY A 210 -5.00 6.61 14.81
C GLY A 210 -5.71 5.64 13.87
N GLN A 211 -6.97 5.31 14.13
CA GLN A 211 -7.80 4.48 13.24
C GLN A 211 -8.03 5.14 11.89
N ALA A 212 -8.32 6.44 11.85
CA ALA A 212 -8.47 7.20 10.61
C ALA A 212 -7.17 7.21 9.79
N ASN A 213 -6.03 7.37 10.45
CA ASN A 213 -4.72 7.31 9.80
C ASN A 213 -4.42 5.93 9.18
N ASP A 214 -4.67 4.86 9.94
CA ASP A 214 -4.44 3.48 9.49
C ASP A 214 -5.35 3.10 8.30
N THR A 215 -6.63 3.46 8.37
CA THR A 215 -7.61 3.18 7.30
C THR A 215 -7.31 3.97 6.03
N LEU A 216 -6.99 5.27 6.14
CA LEU A 216 -6.58 6.08 4.98
C LEU A 216 -5.30 5.55 4.35
N GLN A 217 -4.31 5.14 5.15
CA GLN A 217 -3.09 4.54 4.63
C GLN A 217 -3.37 3.21 3.91
N ALA A 218 -4.24 2.36 4.47
CA ALA A 218 -4.67 1.13 3.82
C ALA A 218 -5.36 1.42 2.47
N ILE A 219 -6.24 2.42 2.41
CA ILE A 219 -6.91 2.84 1.16
C ILE A 219 -5.89 3.30 0.12
N ARG A 220 -4.90 4.12 0.49
CA ARG A 220 -3.82 4.55 -0.43
C ARG A 220 -3.07 3.35 -1.02
N VAL A 221 -2.66 2.40 -0.19
CA VAL A 221 -1.94 1.20 -0.63
C VAL A 221 -2.80 0.34 -1.54
N LEU A 222 -4.06 0.11 -1.19
CA LEU A 222 -4.99 -0.69 -2.01
C LEU A 222 -5.31 -0.03 -3.36
N LEU A 223 -5.42 1.30 -3.40
CA LEU A 223 -5.61 2.03 -4.65
C LEU A 223 -4.36 1.96 -5.53
N ALA A 224 -3.17 2.01 -4.95
CA ALA A 224 -1.91 1.80 -5.67
C ALA A 224 -1.83 0.36 -6.22
N ASP A 225 -2.17 -0.66 -5.43
CA ASP A 225 -2.21 -2.05 -5.88
C ASP A 225 -3.22 -2.24 -7.01
N LYS A 226 -4.44 -1.70 -6.87
CA LYS A 226 -5.45 -1.67 -7.94
C LYS A 226 -4.88 -1.06 -9.21
N ALA A 227 -4.21 0.09 -9.11
CA ALA A 227 -3.59 0.76 -10.25
C ALA A 227 -2.51 -0.09 -10.93
N VAL A 228 -1.67 -0.80 -10.14
CA VAL A 228 -0.67 -1.73 -10.65
C VAL A 228 -1.32 -2.92 -11.35
N LEU A 229 -2.35 -3.55 -10.77
CA LEU A 229 -3.11 -4.63 -11.39
C LEU A 229 -3.69 -4.22 -12.75
N PHE A 230 -4.25 -3.01 -12.86
CA PHE A 230 -4.74 -2.50 -14.14
C PHE A 230 -3.64 -2.50 -15.21
N ARG A 231 -2.41 -2.16 -14.84
CA ARG A 231 -1.28 -2.08 -15.77
C ARG A 231 -0.69 -3.44 -16.11
N THR A 232 -0.50 -4.32 -15.12
CA THR A 232 0.28 -5.55 -15.26
C THR A 232 -0.58 -6.76 -15.63
N THR A 233 -1.82 -6.82 -15.17
CA THR A 233 -2.69 -7.99 -15.38
C THR A 233 -3.86 -7.67 -16.30
N VAL A 234 -4.57 -6.56 -16.09
CA VAL A 234 -5.78 -6.23 -16.87
C VAL A 234 -5.44 -5.82 -18.30
N ARG A 235 -4.64 -4.76 -18.50
CA ARG A 235 -4.29 -4.26 -19.85
C ARG A 235 -3.59 -5.30 -20.74
N PRO A 236 -2.67 -6.14 -20.23
CA PRO A 236 -2.00 -7.14 -21.06
C PRO A 236 -2.82 -8.41 -21.31
N ALA A 237 -3.98 -8.59 -20.64
CA ALA A 237 -4.80 -9.79 -20.81
C ALA A 237 -5.47 -9.81 -22.19
N LYS A 238 -5.10 -10.79 -23.01
CA LYS A 238 -5.61 -10.94 -24.39
C LYS A 238 -6.64 -12.07 -24.57
N SER A 239 -6.76 -12.99 -23.62
CA SER A 239 -7.70 -14.11 -23.69
C SER A 239 -8.79 -13.99 -22.64
N GLN A 240 -10.00 -14.49 -22.93
CA GLN A 240 -11.14 -14.45 -22.01
C GLN A 240 -10.77 -14.97 -20.61
N ALA A 241 -10.14 -16.14 -20.52
CA ALA A 241 -9.73 -16.70 -19.23
C ALA A 241 -8.75 -15.81 -18.46
N LYS A 242 -7.81 -15.12 -19.15
CA LYS A 242 -6.88 -14.17 -18.51
C LYS A 242 -7.61 -12.90 -18.06
N VAL A 243 -8.54 -12.40 -18.87
CA VAL A 243 -9.37 -11.24 -18.56
C VAL A 243 -10.21 -11.51 -17.31
N THR A 244 -10.92 -12.64 -17.25
CA THR A 244 -11.73 -13.02 -16.09
C THR A 244 -10.89 -13.15 -14.82
N ARG A 245 -9.70 -13.76 -14.90
CA ARG A 245 -8.77 -13.85 -13.75
C ARG A 245 -8.29 -12.48 -13.30
N ALA A 246 -7.94 -11.59 -14.24
CA ALA A 246 -7.51 -10.23 -13.92
C ALA A 246 -8.62 -9.44 -13.22
N TRP A 247 -9.86 -9.51 -13.71
CA TRP A 247 -11.01 -8.87 -13.05
C TRP A 247 -11.33 -9.47 -11.69
N THR A 248 -11.17 -10.79 -11.52
CA THR A 248 -11.32 -11.43 -10.20
C THR A 248 -10.36 -10.83 -9.17
N GLN A 249 -9.11 -10.57 -9.56
CA GLN A 249 -8.12 -9.89 -8.71
C GLN A 249 -8.56 -8.45 -8.41
N VAL A 250 -9.00 -7.69 -9.41
CA VAL A 250 -9.50 -6.32 -9.22
C VAL A 250 -10.66 -6.28 -8.23
N HIS A 251 -11.67 -7.15 -8.40
CA HIS A 251 -12.80 -7.23 -7.47
C HIS A 251 -12.38 -7.64 -6.05
N SER A 252 -11.36 -8.49 -5.90
CA SER A 252 -10.83 -8.81 -4.57
C SER A 252 -10.22 -7.60 -3.88
N VAL A 253 -9.49 -6.74 -4.60
CA VAL A 253 -8.91 -5.51 -4.05
C VAL A 253 -9.99 -4.48 -3.77
N GLU A 254 -10.94 -4.30 -4.69
CA GLU A 254 -12.10 -3.41 -4.51
C GLU A 254 -12.94 -3.77 -3.27
N ARG A 255 -13.07 -5.06 -2.97
CA ARG A 255 -13.75 -5.52 -1.75
C ARG A 255 -13.06 -4.98 -0.49
N VAL A 256 -11.72 -5.04 -0.45
CA VAL A 256 -10.96 -4.54 0.70
C VAL A 256 -11.02 -3.00 0.75
N ILE A 257 -10.99 -2.32 -0.40
CA ILE A 257 -11.17 -0.86 -0.47
C ILE A 257 -12.51 -0.45 0.16
N ARG A 258 -13.61 -1.14 -0.19
CA ARG A 258 -14.93 -0.88 0.38
C ARG A 258 -14.96 -1.10 1.88
N LEU A 259 -14.36 -2.18 2.37
CA LEU A 259 -14.24 -2.46 3.80
C LEU A 259 -13.57 -1.29 4.53
N GLN A 260 -12.39 -0.88 4.06
CA GLN A 260 -11.65 0.24 4.67
C GLN A 260 -12.42 1.57 4.58
N THR A 261 -13.14 1.79 3.49
CA THR A 261 -14.00 2.98 3.31
C THR A 261 -15.12 3.03 4.35
N MET A 262 -15.78 1.89 4.63
CA MET A 262 -16.83 1.84 5.65
C MET A 262 -16.27 1.99 7.07
N ILE A 263 -15.12 1.38 7.36
CA ILE A 263 -14.45 1.58 8.66
C ILE A 263 -14.09 3.05 8.84
N TYR A 264 -13.51 3.68 7.83
CA TYR A 264 -13.19 5.11 7.86
C TYR A 264 -14.44 5.98 8.05
N SER A 265 -15.53 5.67 7.34
CA SER A 265 -16.77 6.43 7.44
C SER A 265 -17.42 6.30 8.82
N LYS A 266 -17.42 5.09 9.40
CA LYS A 266 -17.86 4.86 10.79
C LYS A 266 -16.96 5.61 11.77
N CYS A 267 -15.64 5.54 11.62
CA CYS A 267 -14.69 6.27 12.45
C CYS A 267 -14.96 7.78 12.43
N ARG A 268 -15.20 8.36 11.25
CA ARG A 268 -15.55 9.78 11.10
C ARG A 268 -16.91 10.13 11.74
N ALA A 269 -17.91 9.26 11.60
CA ALA A 269 -19.21 9.45 12.28
C ALA A 269 -19.03 9.48 13.81
N GLN A 270 -18.22 8.57 14.36
CA GLN A 270 -17.93 8.55 15.80
C GLN A 270 -17.13 9.79 16.25
N LEU A 271 -16.19 10.29 15.43
CA LEU A 271 -15.53 11.58 15.69
C LEU A 271 -16.51 12.76 15.69
N SER A 272 -17.59 12.69 14.90
CA SER A 272 -18.68 13.66 14.92
C SER A 272 -19.48 13.60 16.22
N ASN A 273 -19.82 12.39 16.69
CA ASN A 273 -20.53 12.18 17.96
C ASN A 273 -19.70 12.67 19.16
N LEU A 274 -18.38 12.54 19.08
CA LEU A 274 -17.43 13.03 20.09
C LEU A 274 -17.08 14.53 19.93
N GLN A 275 -17.71 15.24 18.98
CA GLN A 275 -17.51 16.68 18.73
C GLN A 275 -16.03 17.09 18.52
N ALA A 276 -15.24 16.21 17.90
CA ALA A 276 -13.81 16.45 17.64
C ALA A 276 -13.61 17.37 16.41
N HIS A 277 -14.09 18.62 16.47
CA HIS A 277 -14.15 19.56 15.34
C HIS A 277 -12.82 19.73 14.60
N ALA A 278 -11.70 19.90 15.32
CA ALA A 278 -10.37 20.03 14.73
C ALA A 278 -9.96 18.82 13.87
N LEU A 279 -10.36 17.61 14.28
CA LEU A 279 -10.09 16.39 13.51
C LEU A 279 -11.07 16.25 12.33
N LEU A 280 -12.29 16.77 12.41
CA LEU A 280 -13.27 16.72 11.32
C LEU A 280 -12.94 17.66 10.16
N GLU A 281 -12.19 18.74 10.42
CA GLU A 281 -11.59 19.60 9.39
C GLU A 281 -10.46 18.88 8.64
N LYS A 282 -9.66 18.09 9.38
CA LYS A 282 -8.57 17.28 8.82
C LYS A 282 -9.09 16.06 8.05
N TYR A 283 -10.04 15.33 8.61
CA TYR A 283 -10.58 14.08 8.08
C TYR A 283 -11.92 14.32 7.36
N LEU A 284 -11.85 14.53 6.05
CA LEU A 284 -13.02 14.88 5.23
C LEU A 284 -13.89 13.66 4.87
N ARG A 285 -15.13 13.91 4.42
CA ARG A 285 -16.04 12.83 3.99
C ARG A 285 -15.46 12.10 2.77
N MET A 286 -15.63 10.78 2.75
CA MET A 286 -15.23 9.96 1.60
C MET A 286 -16.35 9.90 0.57
N GLU A 287 -16.01 10.07 -0.70
CA GLU A 287 -16.94 9.97 -1.82
C GLU A 287 -16.53 8.82 -2.75
N LYS A 288 -17.50 8.27 -3.48
CA LYS A 288 -17.25 7.24 -4.51
C LYS A 288 -16.27 7.70 -5.57
N SER A 289 -16.32 9.00 -5.91
CA SER A 289 -15.41 9.67 -6.86
C SER A 289 -13.95 9.50 -6.45
N HIS A 290 -13.67 9.47 -5.15
CA HIS A 290 -12.32 9.38 -4.59
C HIS A 290 -11.69 7.98 -4.68
N LEU A 291 -12.51 6.93 -4.89
CA LEU A 291 -12.06 5.53 -4.90
C LEU A 291 -11.68 5.04 -6.31
N LYS A 292 -11.69 5.93 -7.30
CA LYS A 292 -11.25 5.61 -8.66
C LYS A 292 -9.73 5.43 -8.67
N ALA A 293 -9.26 4.35 -9.30
CA ALA A 293 -7.83 4.13 -9.49
C ALA A 293 -7.27 5.24 -10.39
N SER A 294 -6.49 6.15 -9.81
CA SER A 294 -5.95 7.27 -10.56
C SER A 294 -4.85 6.80 -11.51
N ALA A 295 -4.93 7.23 -12.77
CA ALA A 295 -3.87 7.04 -13.74
C ALA A 295 -2.55 7.69 -13.28
N ALA A 296 -2.60 8.77 -12.49
CA ALA A 296 -1.43 9.42 -11.92
C ALA A 296 -0.68 8.52 -10.91
N VAL A 297 -1.39 7.62 -10.21
CA VAL A 297 -0.78 6.62 -9.31
C VAL A 297 -0.27 5.41 -10.11
N ALA A 298 -0.96 5.03 -11.20
CA ALA A 298 -0.60 3.89 -12.05
C ALA A 298 0.57 4.17 -13.02
N ASP A 299 0.62 5.40 -13.54
CA ASP A 299 1.57 5.89 -14.52
C ASP A 299 1.78 7.40 -14.31
N PRO A 300 2.68 7.77 -13.39
CA PRO A 300 3.03 9.18 -13.12
C PRO A 300 3.54 9.91 -14.37
N ASN A 301 3.95 9.16 -15.41
CA ASN A 301 4.55 9.66 -16.64
C ASN A 301 3.53 9.82 -17.78
N ALA A 302 2.24 9.56 -17.53
CA ALA A 302 1.20 9.70 -18.54
C ALA A 302 1.00 11.18 -18.95
N ARG A 303 0.80 11.44 -20.24
CA ARG A 303 0.58 12.80 -20.76
C ARG A 303 -0.75 13.36 -20.26
N GLY A 304 -0.77 14.64 -19.85
CA GLY A 304 -2.01 15.36 -19.52
C GLY A 304 -2.51 15.25 -18.06
N GLN A 305 -1.69 14.70 -17.14
CA GLN A 305 -2.07 14.54 -15.73
C GLN A 305 -2.02 15.84 -14.90
N ARG A 306 -1.69 16.98 -15.52
CA ARG A 306 -1.58 18.30 -14.86
C ARG A 306 -2.88 18.76 -14.18
N ASN A 307 -4.03 18.18 -14.56
CA ASN A 307 -5.36 18.51 -14.05
C ASN A 307 -6.05 17.35 -13.31
N SER A 308 -5.39 16.21 -13.08
CA SER A 308 -6.01 15.15 -12.26
C SER A 308 -5.82 15.46 -10.78
N THR A 309 -6.79 16.13 -10.17
CA THR A 309 -6.77 16.37 -8.72
C THR A 309 -6.94 15.03 -8.03
N LEU A 310 -5.87 14.54 -7.37
CA LEU A 310 -6.01 13.37 -6.51
C LEU A 310 -6.96 13.70 -5.34
N PRO A 311 -7.67 12.70 -4.82
CA PRO A 311 -8.49 12.87 -3.62
C PRO A 311 -7.72 13.52 -2.46
N TRP A 312 -8.43 14.29 -1.62
CA TRP A 312 -7.85 15.04 -0.49
C TRP A 312 -6.96 14.19 0.43
N PHE A 313 -7.27 12.90 0.60
CA PHE A 313 -6.49 12.02 1.48
C PHE A 313 -5.10 11.71 0.92
N TRP A 314 -4.78 12.00 -0.34
CA TRP A 314 -3.42 11.91 -0.86
C TRP A 314 -2.57 13.09 -0.41
N SER A 315 -3.16 14.26 -0.20
CA SER A 315 -2.46 15.49 0.21
C SER A 315 -2.61 15.82 1.70
N LEU A 316 -3.22 14.93 2.48
CA LEU A 316 -3.46 15.17 3.90
C LEU A 316 -2.13 15.30 4.65
N ASP A 317 -1.86 16.52 5.12
CA ASP A 317 -0.78 16.79 6.05
C ASP A 317 -1.14 16.18 7.41
N VAL A 318 -0.24 15.32 7.87
CA VAL A 318 -0.42 14.48 9.03
C VAL A 318 -0.08 15.23 10.33
N GLN A 319 0.78 16.26 10.26
CA GLN A 319 1.25 17.01 11.44
C GLN A 319 0.91 18.51 11.41
N GLY A 320 0.38 19.03 10.31
CA GLY A 320 -0.07 20.43 10.22
C GLY A 320 1.05 21.46 10.05
N ASP A 321 2.28 21.00 9.77
CA ASP A 321 3.47 21.85 9.63
C ASP A 321 3.80 22.20 8.16
N SER A 322 3.00 21.78 7.18
CA SER A 322 3.30 22.09 5.77
C SER A 322 2.07 22.28 4.87
N ILE A 323 2.20 23.27 3.98
CA ILE A 323 1.23 23.66 2.96
C ILE A 323 0.98 22.48 2.01
N SER A 324 -0.05 21.66 2.26
CA SER A 324 -0.93 20.89 1.35
C SER A 324 -0.36 20.16 0.09
N ASN A 325 0.94 20.14 -0.15
CA ASN A 325 1.59 19.71 -1.41
C ASN A 325 2.74 18.71 -1.19
N ASP A 326 3.04 18.34 0.06
CA ASP A 326 4.26 17.59 0.38
C ASP A 326 4.21 16.14 -0.14
N TRP A 327 3.06 15.46 -0.05
CA TRP A 327 2.94 14.08 -0.54
C TRP A 327 3.07 13.96 -2.06
N MET A 328 2.45 14.87 -2.82
CA MET A 328 2.53 14.87 -4.29
C MET A 328 3.93 15.28 -4.76
N ASN A 329 4.52 16.30 -4.15
CA ASN A 329 5.89 16.70 -4.45
C ASN A 329 6.88 15.58 -4.12
N GLU A 330 6.69 14.90 -3.00
CA GLU A 330 7.53 13.76 -2.62
C GLU A 330 7.36 12.57 -3.56
N PHE A 331 6.12 12.27 -3.94
CA PHE A 331 5.84 11.23 -4.93
C PHE A 331 6.52 11.55 -6.27
N TYR A 332 6.37 12.77 -6.79
CA TYR A 332 7.04 13.18 -8.02
C TYR A 332 8.57 13.20 -7.88
N ARG A 333 9.10 13.66 -6.75
CA ARG A 333 10.54 13.67 -6.44
C ARG A 333 11.13 12.27 -6.54
N VAL A 334 10.56 11.31 -5.79
CA VAL A 334 11.03 9.92 -5.76
C VAL A 334 10.95 9.29 -7.15
N HIS A 335 9.86 9.52 -7.88
CA HIS A 335 9.70 9.00 -9.24
C HIS A 335 10.69 9.62 -10.22
N TRP A 336 10.89 10.93 -10.14
CA TRP A 336 11.85 11.67 -10.96
C TRP A 336 13.27 11.16 -10.71
N LEU A 337 13.68 11.02 -9.45
CA LEU A 337 14.99 10.51 -9.05
C LEU A 337 15.22 9.07 -9.55
N ARG A 338 14.25 8.18 -9.37
CA ARG A 338 14.34 6.80 -9.85
C ARG A 338 14.36 6.72 -11.37
N ALA A 339 13.57 7.55 -12.06
CA ALA A 339 13.57 7.61 -13.52
C ALA A 339 14.89 8.17 -14.07
N LYS A 340 15.48 9.16 -13.39
CA LYS A 340 16.82 9.69 -13.68
C LYS A 340 17.88 8.60 -13.52
N ALA A 341 17.92 7.94 -12.35
CA ALA A 341 18.87 6.87 -12.08
C ALA A 341 18.75 5.71 -13.08
N LEU A 342 17.52 5.36 -13.49
CA LEU A 342 17.29 4.36 -14.52
C LEU A 342 17.87 4.82 -15.87
N ARG A 343 17.59 6.06 -16.29
CA ARG A 343 18.15 6.66 -17.51
C ARG A 343 19.67 6.64 -17.49
N ASP A 344 20.27 7.10 -16.40
CA ASP A 344 21.72 7.21 -16.24
C ASP A 344 22.37 5.82 -16.30
N ARG A 345 21.78 4.82 -15.63
CA ARG A 345 22.21 3.43 -15.73
C ARG A 345 22.12 2.87 -17.16
N TRP A 346 21.04 3.16 -17.90
CA TRP A 346 20.93 2.73 -19.29
C TRP A 346 21.97 3.41 -20.20
N SER A 347 22.30 4.67 -19.96
CA SER A 347 23.38 5.34 -20.72
C SER A 347 24.76 4.79 -20.38
N GLU A 348 25.01 4.47 -19.11
CA GLU A 348 26.24 3.79 -18.67
C GLU A 348 26.33 2.40 -19.30
N GLU A 349 25.26 1.61 -19.25
CA GLU A 349 25.21 0.26 -19.83
C GLU A 349 25.47 0.29 -21.33
N GLN A 350 24.90 1.26 -22.05
CA GLN A 350 25.15 1.41 -23.49
C GLN A 350 26.64 1.67 -23.77
N LEU A 351 27.29 2.52 -22.97
CA LEU A 351 28.71 2.80 -23.08
C LEU A 351 29.55 1.57 -22.71
N LEU A 352 29.21 0.89 -21.62
CA LEU A 352 29.91 -0.30 -21.13
C LEU A 352 29.85 -1.44 -22.16
N ILE A 353 28.71 -1.69 -22.78
CA ILE A 353 28.56 -2.72 -23.81
C ILE A 353 29.53 -2.51 -24.98
N GLU A 354 29.74 -1.26 -25.41
CA GLU A 354 30.72 -0.96 -26.48
C GLU A 354 32.16 -1.30 -26.07
N TYR A 355 32.52 -0.99 -24.81
CA TYR A 355 33.81 -1.37 -24.24
C TYR A 355 33.94 -2.87 -24.02
N GLU A 356 32.91 -3.54 -23.52
CA GLU A 356 32.88 -4.98 -23.31
C GLU A 356 33.06 -5.76 -24.62
N MET A 357 32.47 -5.28 -25.72
CA MET A 357 32.72 -5.85 -27.05
C MET A 357 34.20 -5.75 -27.43
N CYS A 358 34.84 -4.60 -27.16
CA CYS A 358 36.27 -4.41 -27.41
C CYS A 358 37.13 -5.30 -26.49
N TRP A 359 36.85 -5.30 -25.19
CA TRP A 359 37.57 -6.10 -24.20
C TRP A 359 37.43 -7.58 -24.45
N THR A 360 36.27 -8.07 -24.90
CA THR A 360 36.07 -9.47 -25.27
C THR A 360 36.99 -9.89 -26.42
N LEU A 361 37.12 -9.05 -27.45
CA LEU A 361 38.06 -9.30 -28.55
C LEU A 361 39.51 -9.28 -28.09
N GLN A 362 39.90 -8.25 -27.34
CA GLN A 362 41.26 -8.10 -26.82
C GLN A 362 41.61 -9.26 -25.88
N PHE A 363 40.66 -9.72 -25.07
CA PHE A 363 40.83 -10.87 -24.20
C PHE A 363 41.08 -12.15 -25.00
N PHE A 364 40.31 -12.42 -26.06
CA PHE A 364 40.55 -13.58 -26.91
C PHE A 364 41.90 -13.52 -27.62
N LEU A 365 42.28 -12.37 -28.18
CA LEU A 365 43.59 -12.19 -28.81
C LEU A 365 44.74 -12.34 -27.80
N HIS A 366 44.60 -11.76 -26.61
CA HIS A 366 45.54 -11.92 -25.52
C HIS A 366 45.68 -13.39 -25.10
N LYS A 367 44.58 -14.12 -24.93
CA LYS A 367 44.60 -15.57 -24.62
C LYS A 367 45.28 -16.36 -25.73
N ALA A 368 45.02 -16.03 -27.00
CA ALA A 368 45.70 -16.63 -28.13
C ALA A 368 47.23 -16.40 -28.06
N GLY A 369 47.67 -15.16 -27.83
CA GLY A 369 49.08 -14.81 -27.65
C GLY A 369 49.72 -15.53 -26.46
N MET A 370 49.01 -15.62 -25.33
CA MET A 370 49.45 -16.35 -24.14
C MET A 370 49.61 -17.87 -24.40
N TRP A 371 48.79 -18.47 -25.26
CA TRP A 371 48.98 -19.86 -25.67
C TRP A 371 50.15 -20.03 -26.64
N LEU A 372 50.34 -19.08 -27.56
CA LEU A 372 51.51 -19.08 -28.46
C LEU A 372 52.83 -18.92 -27.69
N SER A 373 52.87 -18.09 -26.64
CA SER A 373 54.08 -17.92 -25.83
C SER A 373 54.47 -19.20 -25.08
N ARG A 374 53.52 -20.13 -24.85
CA ARG A 374 53.76 -21.44 -24.21
C ARG A 374 54.34 -22.49 -25.16
N ILE A 375 54.54 -22.18 -26.44
CA ILE A 375 55.19 -23.09 -27.42
C ILE A 375 56.69 -23.25 -27.10
N THR A 376 57.27 -22.28 -26.40
CA THR A 376 58.64 -22.32 -25.89
C THR A 376 58.64 -22.23 -24.37
N ARG A 377 59.61 -22.86 -23.72
CA ARG A 377 59.84 -22.71 -22.28
C ARG A 377 61.27 -22.22 -22.11
N ASN A 378 61.45 -20.97 -21.67
CA ASN A 378 62.77 -20.35 -21.51
C ASN A 378 63.64 -20.38 -22.78
N GLY A 379 63.02 -20.33 -23.97
CA GLY A 379 63.71 -20.41 -25.26
C GLY A 379 63.85 -21.83 -25.83
N ASP A 380 63.63 -22.88 -25.03
CA ASP A 380 63.69 -24.26 -25.50
C ASP A 380 62.35 -24.73 -26.11
N PRO A 381 62.36 -25.43 -27.26
CA PRO A 381 61.16 -25.97 -27.86
C PRO A 381 60.54 -27.09 -26.99
N LEU A 382 59.24 -26.99 -26.68
CA LEU A 382 58.54 -28.07 -25.96
C LEU A 382 58.44 -29.37 -26.79
N PRO A 383 58.15 -30.53 -26.15
CA PRO A 383 57.80 -31.75 -26.86
C PRO A 383 56.62 -31.53 -27.83
N GLU A 384 56.63 -32.25 -28.95
CA GLU A 384 55.76 -31.99 -30.10
C GLU A 384 54.25 -32.00 -29.75
N GLY A 385 53.82 -32.91 -28.86
CA GLY A 385 52.43 -32.97 -28.40
C GLY A 385 51.97 -31.71 -27.66
N HIS A 386 52.84 -31.12 -26.82
CA HIS A 386 52.52 -29.89 -26.09
C HIS A 386 52.46 -28.68 -27.02
N LYS A 387 53.35 -28.62 -28.02
CA LYS A 387 53.29 -27.59 -29.08
C LYS A 387 52.00 -27.68 -29.87
N CYS A 388 51.64 -28.87 -30.33
CA CYS A 388 50.39 -29.10 -31.07
C CYS A 388 49.16 -28.67 -30.25
N TYR A 389 49.14 -28.98 -28.95
CA TYR A 389 48.05 -28.57 -28.08
C TYR A 389 47.99 -27.05 -27.89
N ALA A 390 49.13 -26.39 -27.63
CA ALA A 390 49.20 -24.94 -27.47
C ALA A 390 48.77 -24.20 -28.75
N ILE A 391 49.19 -24.67 -29.93
CA ILE A 391 48.78 -24.14 -31.24
C ILE A 391 47.27 -24.33 -31.43
N ARG A 392 46.72 -25.50 -31.08
CA ARG A 392 45.27 -25.76 -31.16
C ARG A 392 44.47 -24.80 -30.26
N GLN A 393 44.93 -24.56 -29.03
CA GLN A 393 44.28 -23.61 -28.12
C GLN A 393 44.38 -22.17 -28.65
N ALA A 394 45.54 -21.75 -29.13
CA ALA A 394 45.71 -20.44 -29.76
C ALA A 394 44.78 -20.27 -30.97
N HIS A 395 44.64 -21.30 -31.81
CA HIS A 395 43.74 -21.29 -32.96
C HIS A 395 42.27 -21.16 -32.54
N MET A 396 41.84 -21.89 -31.50
CA MET A 396 40.48 -21.78 -30.95
C MET A 396 40.18 -20.35 -30.50
N TYR A 397 41.07 -19.70 -29.74
CA TYR A 397 40.87 -18.32 -29.30
C TYR A 397 40.85 -17.32 -30.46
N HIS A 398 41.66 -17.53 -31.50
CA HIS A 398 41.57 -16.73 -32.74
C HIS A 398 40.22 -16.92 -33.45
N GLN A 399 39.69 -18.14 -33.51
CA GLN A 399 38.36 -18.39 -34.08
C GLN A 399 37.27 -17.71 -33.26
N LEU A 400 37.35 -17.75 -31.92
CA LEU A 400 36.42 -17.03 -31.05
C LEU A 400 36.50 -15.51 -31.27
N ALA A 401 37.71 -14.94 -31.39
CA ALA A 401 37.89 -13.53 -31.72
C ALA A 401 37.27 -13.17 -33.09
N LYS A 402 37.50 -14.01 -34.11
CA LYS A 402 36.92 -13.81 -35.45
C LYS A 402 35.40 -13.87 -35.40
N HIS A 403 34.84 -14.86 -34.72
CA HIS A 403 33.40 -15.03 -34.57
C HIS A 403 32.77 -13.86 -33.81
N ALA A 404 33.33 -13.50 -32.65
CA ALA A 404 32.87 -12.36 -31.85
C ALA A 404 32.90 -11.07 -32.67
N ARG A 405 33.98 -10.81 -33.44
CA ARG A 405 34.07 -9.63 -34.31
C ARG A 405 32.97 -9.60 -35.35
N THR A 406 32.70 -10.72 -36.02
CA THR A 406 31.61 -10.79 -37.01
C THR A 406 30.23 -10.59 -36.38
N SER A 407 30.00 -11.14 -35.20
CA SER A 407 28.74 -11.00 -34.47
C SER A 407 28.54 -9.57 -33.95
N PHE A 408 29.59 -8.92 -33.45
CA PHE A 408 29.55 -7.54 -32.97
C PHE A 408 29.32 -6.54 -34.11
N LEU A 409 30.00 -6.71 -35.25
CA LEU A 409 29.75 -5.86 -36.44
C LEU A 409 28.32 -6.01 -36.99
N LYS A 410 27.72 -7.20 -36.85
CA LYS A 410 26.33 -7.43 -37.22
C LYS A 410 25.35 -6.73 -36.27
N ALA A 411 25.66 -6.73 -34.96
CA ALA A 411 24.81 -6.11 -33.94
C ALA A 411 24.96 -4.58 -33.89
N ASN A 412 26.18 -4.06 -34.08
CA ASN A 412 26.51 -2.64 -34.12
C ASN A 412 27.43 -2.37 -35.33
N PRO A 413 26.88 -1.90 -36.46
CA PRO A 413 27.66 -1.60 -37.67
C PRO A 413 28.71 -0.50 -37.49
N MET A 414 28.56 0.34 -36.47
CA MET A 414 29.50 1.41 -36.13
C MET A 414 30.61 0.94 -35.17
N PHE A 415 30.60 -0.33 -34.77
CA PHE A 415 31.62 -0.91 -33.90
C PHE A 415 33.01 -0.78 -34.54
N LYS A 416 33.89 -0.04 -33.86
CA LYS A 416 35.31 0.07 -34.20
C LYS A 416 36.10 -0.60 -33.10
N VAL A 417 37.03 -1.47 -33.50
CA VAL A 417 38.02 -1.99 -32.55
C VAL A 417 38.92 -0.80 -32.19
N ILE A 418 38.78 -0.31 -30.96
CA ILE A 418 39.73 0.64 -30.38
C ILE A 418 41.01 -0.16 -30.14
N VAL A 419 42.04 0.12 -30.93
CA VAL A 419 43.35 -0.56 -30.87
C VAL A 419 44.20 0.06 -29.78
#